data_AF-A0A535EIQ9-F1
#
_entry.id   AF-A0A535EIQ9-F1
#
_cell.length_a   1.000
_cell.length_b   1.000
_cell.length_c   1.000
_cell.angle_alpha   90.00
_cell.angle_beta   90.00
_cell.angle_gamma   90.00
#
_symmetry.space_group_name_H-M   'P 1'
#
loop_
_entity.id
_entity.type
_entity.pdbx_description
1 polymer ?
#
loop_
_entity_poly.entity_id
_entity_poly.type
_entity_poly.pdbx_seq_one_letter_code
_entity_poly.pdbx_strand_id
1 'polypeptide(L)'
;MYFPALIQAIDQLLFELEELNLTGVDRVPGRLRERSSRVLAFVPVEDPEEIRIRHRVVPMMDTLFRAQELVFRAKDPDRPSEHDDEERSA
;
A
#
# COMPACT_ATOMS: atom_id res chain seq x y z
N MET A 1 -6.40 -10.39 13.64
CA MET A 1 -6.14 -9.35 12.62
C MET A 1 -7.37 -9.29 11.72
N TYR A 2 -8.09 -8.17 11.68
CA TYR A 2 -9.29 -8.03 10.83
C TYR A 2 -8.89 -7.57 9.43
N PHE A 3 -8.50 -8.52 8.57
CA PHE A 3 -8.08 -8.26 7.18
C PHE A 3 -9.04 -7.34 6.39
N PRO A 4 -10.38 -7.46 6.49
CA PRO A 4 -11.28 -6.55 5.77
C PRO A 4 -11.14 -5.07 6.19
N ALA A 5 -10.95 -4.80 7.48
CA ALA A 5 -10.81 -3.44 7.99
C ALA A 5 -9.47 -2.81 7.59
N LEU A 6 -8.39 -3.61 7.53
CA LEU A 6 -7.09 -3.14 7.10
C LEU A 6 -7.08 -2.81 5.59
N ILE A 7 -7.67 -3.68 4.76
CA ILE A 7 -7.82 -3.41 3.32
C ILE A 7 -8.63 -2.12 3.10
N GLN A 8 -9.76 -1.97 3.78
CA GLN A 8 -10.58 -0.76 3.66
C GLN A 8 -9.82 0.51 4.07
N ALA A 9 -8.97 0.44 5.09
CA ALA A 9 -8.14 1.57 5.51
C ALA A 9 -7.07 1.91 4.47
N ILE A 10 -6.49 0.92 3.79
CA ILE A 10 -5.54 1.12 2.69
C ILE A 10 -6.25 1.73 1.47
N ASP A 11 -7.42 1.21 1.08
CA ASP A 11 -8.21 1.73 -0.04
C ASP A 11 -8.59 3.21 0.17
N GLN A 12 -8.96 3.61 1.39
CA GLN A 12 -9.24 5.01 1.72
C GLN A 12 -8.01 5.91 1.57
N LEU A 13 -6.83 5.41 1.96
CA LEU A 13 -5.57 6.15 1.79
C LEU A 13 -5.20 6.30 0.31
N LEU A 14 -5.39 5.24 -0.49
CA LEU A 14 -5.17 5.25 -1.93
C LEU A 14 -6.09 6.27 -2.61
N PHE A 15 -7.39 6.25 -2.29
CA PHE A 15 -8.35 7.21 -2.82
C PHE A 15 -7.94 8.67 -2.56
N GLU A 16 -7.55 9.00 -1.32
CA GLU A 16 -7.11 10.37 -0.99
C GLU A 16 -5.79 10.75 -1.71
N LEU A 17 -4.87 9.82 -1.91
CA LEU A 17 -3.65 10.07 -2.68
C LEU A 17 -3.93 10.24 -4.18
N GLU A 18 -4.89 9.50 -4.72
CA GLU A 18 -5.34 9.66 -6.11
C GLU A 18 -5.95 11.04 -6.33
N GLU A 19 -6.81 11.51 -5.42
CA GLU A 19 -7.35 12.87 -5.47
C GLU A 19 -6.24 13.94 -5.46
N LEU A 20 -5.21 13.76 -4.63
CA LEU A 20 -4.04 14.64 -4.61
C LEU A 20 -3.27 14.60 -5.94
N ASN A 21 -3.06 13.41 -6.51
CA ASN A 21 -2.38 13.26 -7.79
C ASN A 21 -3.16 13.93 -8.93
N LEU A 22 -4.48 13.71 -9.00
CA LEU A 22 -5.37 14.29 -10.00
C LEU A 22 -5.44 15.83 -9.90
N THR A 23 -5.26 16.38 -8.71
CA THR A 23 -5.20 17.84 -8.49
C THR A 23 -3.81 18.43 -8.67
N GLY A 24 -2.82 17.62 -9.07
CA GLY A 24 -1.45 18.06 -9.35
C GLY A 24 -0.58 18.26 -8.10
N VAL A 25 -0.99 17.73 -6.94
CA VAL A 25 -0.21 17.78 -5.71
C VAL A 25 0.83 16.65 -5.72
N ASP A 26 2.11 17.01 -5.75
CA ASP A 26 3.21 16.03 -5.74
C ASP A 26 3.56 15.51 -4.34
N ARG A 27 3.37 16.31 -3.28
CA ARG A 27 3.82 15.95 -1.93
C ARG A 27 2.69 15.50 -1.02
N VAL A 28 2.94 14.41 -0.29
CA VAL A 28 2.00 13.85 0.68
C VAL A 28 1.91 14.76 1.91
N PRO A 29 0.70 15.26 2.27
CA PRO A 29 0.49 16.04 3.49
C PRO A 29 0.95 15.28 4.75
N GLY A 30 1.52 16.00 5.73
CA GLY A 30 2.05 15.37 6.95
C GLY A 30 1.02 14.51 7.69
N ARG A 31 -0.22 15.00 7.77
CA ARG A 31 -1.35 14.29 8.39
C ARG A 31 -1.64 12.95 7.69
N LEU A 32 -1.55 12.94 6.37
CA LEU A 32 -1.77 11.75 5.55
C LEU A 32 -0.62 10.75 5.75
N ARG A 33 0.63 11.23 5.78
CA ARG A 33 1.81 10.38 6.10
C ARG A 33 1.70 9.72 7.48
N GLU A 34 1.30 10.46 8.51
CA GLU A 34 1.09 9.93 9.85
C GLU A 34 -0.02 8.87 9.89
N ARG A 35 -1.13 9.11 9.17
CA ARG A 35 -2.22 8.13 9.07
C ARG A 35 -1.76 6.87 8.35
N SER A 36 -1.06 7.01 7.22
CA SER A 36 -0.48 5.86 6.51
C SER A 36 0.51 5.09 7.38
N SER A 37 1.38 5.76 8.14
CA SER A 37 2.30 5.08 9.07
C SER A 37 1.58 4.22 10.10
N ARG A 38 0.46 4.71 10.64
CA ARG A 38 -0.36 3.93 11.58
C ARG A 38 -1.04 2.74 10.91
N VAL A 39 -1.50 2.88 9.68
CA VAL A 39 -2.12 1.77 8.93
C VAL A 39 -1.08 0.71 8.56
N LEU A 40 0.08 1.13 8.04
CA LEU A 40 1.17 0.24 7.63
C LEU A 40 1.78 -0.53 8.80
N ALA A 41 1.72 -0.01 10.03
CA ALA A 41 2.14 -0.74 11.23
C ALA A 41 1.34 -2.03 11.50
N PHE A 42 0.18 -2.20 10.85
CA PHE A 42 -0.61 -3.43 10.95
C PHE A 42 -0.41 -4.37 9.77
N VAL A 43 0.35 -4.00 8.75
CA VAL A 43 0.59 -4.85 7.57
C VAL A 43 1.53 -5.99 7.96
N PRO A 44 1.23 -7.25 7.60
CA PRO A 44 2.10 -8.37 7.92
C PRO A 44 3.24 -8.38 6.89
N VAL A 45 4.40 -7.86 7.27
CA VAL A 45 5.59 -7.76 6.42
C VAL A 45 6.82 -8.27 7.18
N GLU A 46 7.68 -9.01 6.49
CA GLU A 46 8.95 -9.49 7.05
C GLU A 46 10.01 -8.38 7.02
N ASP A 47 10.11 -7.65 5.90
CA ASP A 47 10.99 -6.49 5.75
C ASP A 47 10.18 -5.16 5.71
N PRO A 48 10.21 -4.35 6.79
CA PRO A 48 9.54 -3.05 6.83
C PRO A 48 9.95 -2.07 5.71
N GLU A 49 11.10 -2.29 5.07
CA GLU A 49 11.58 -1.47 3.96
C GLU A 49 10.69 -1.56 2.71
N GLU A 50 10.02 -2.70 2.51
CA GLU A 50 9.07 -2.91 1.41
C GLU A 50 7.90 -1.93 1.43
N ILE A 51 7.50 -1.50 2.63
CA ILE A 51 6.35 -0.60 2.85
C ILE A 51 6.77 0.72 3.50
N ARG A 52 8.00 1.17 3.24
CA ARG A 52 8.52 2.42 3.81
C ARG A 52 7.72 3.64 3.34
N ILE A 53 7.33 4.50 4.30
CA ILE A 53 6.66 5.79 4.03
C ILE A 53 7.44 6.65 3.04
N ARG A 54 6.71 7.19 2.05
CA ARG A 54 7.24 8.11 1.04
C ARG A 54 6.65 9.51 1.18
N HIS A 55 7.38 10.48 0.63
CA HIS A 55 7.00 11.90 0.69
C HIS A 55 6.30 12.41 -0.57
N ARG A 56 6.48 11.71 -1.69
CA ARG A 56 5.80 12.01 -2.96
C ARG A 56 4.56 11.13 -3.11
N VAL A 57 3.52 11.67 -3.72
CA VAL A 57 2.20 11.04 -3.84
C VAL A 57 2.29 9.72 -4.59
N VAL A 58 2.86 9.70 -5.80
CA VAL A 58 2.97 8.46 -6.60
C VAL A 58 3.76 7.36 -5.87
N PRO A 59 5.00 7.58 -5.39
CA PRO A 59 5.71 6.56 -4.61
C PRO A 59 4.98 6.11 -3.32
N MET A 60 4.16 6.98 -2.75
CA MET A 60 3.35 6.63 -1.58
C MET A 60 2.17 5.73 -1.95
N MET A 61 1.56 5.94 -3.13
CA MET A 61 0.55 5.03 -3.67
C MET A 61 1.15 3.65 -3.95
N ASP A 62 2.32 3.58 -4.59
CA ASP A 62 3.03 2.30 -4.84
C ASP A 62 3.27 1.53 -3.55
N THR A 63 3.68 2.24 -2.50
CA THR A 63 3.88 1.68 -1.14
C THR A 63 2.59 1.07 -0.57
N LEU A 64 1.45 1.74 -0.77
CA LEU A 64 0.15 1.27 -0.28
C LEU A 64 -0.40 0.10 -1.11
N PHE A 65 -0.17 0.08 -2.43
CA PHE A 65 -0.49 -1.07 -3.27
C PHE A 65 0.31 -2.30 -2.83
N ARG A 66 1.62 -2.15 -2.62
CA ARG A 66 2.46 -3.23 -2.08
C ARG A 66 1.96 -3.73 -0.72
N ALA A 67 1.60 -2.81 0.17
CA ALA A 67 1.01 -3.18 1.45
C ALA A 67 -0.31 -3.97 1.28
N GLN A 68 -1.17 -3.58 0.35
CA GLN A 68 -2.42 -4.27 0.05
C GLN A 68 -2.18 -5.70 -0.45
N GLU A 69 -1.20 -5.89 -1.34
CA GLU A 69 -0.78 -7.23 -1.79
C GLU A 69 -0.31 -8.11 -0.64
N LEU A 70 0.52 -7.59 0.25
CA LEU A 70 1.02 -8.33 1.42
C LEU A 70 -0.14 -8.78 2.33
N VAL A 71 -1.12 -7.90 2.56
CA VAL A 71 -2.34 -8.23 3.31
C VAL A 71 -3.16 -9.31 2.60
N PHE A 72 -3.25 -9.27 1.26
CA PHE A 72 -3.93 -10.31 0.49
C PHE A 72 -3.20 -11.66 0.52
N ARG A 73 -1.88 -11.69 0.34
CA ARG A 73 -1.07 -12.92 0.43
C ARG A 73 -1.16 -13.54 1.82
N ALA A 74 -1.16 -12.73 2.87
CA ALA A 74 -1.32 -13.22 4.24
C ALA A 74 -2.72 -13.82 4.50
N LYS A 75 -3.74 -13.38 3.75
CA LYS A 75 -5.09 -13.95 3.82
C LYS A 75 -5.24 -15.22 2.97
N ASP A 76 -4.59 -15.24 1.81
CA ASP A 76 -4.67 -16.30 0.81
C ASP A 76 -3.27 -16.56 0.21
N PRO A 77 -2.47 -17.43 0.83
CA PRO A 77 -1.07 -17.67 0.42
C PRO A 77 -0.92 -18.25 -0.99
N ASP A 78 -1.96 -18.90 -1.51
CA ASP A 78 -1.99 -19.51 -2.84
C ASP A 78 -2.41 -18.51 -3.94
N ARG A 79 -2.71 -17.25 -3.55
CA ARG A 79 -3.08 -16.21 -4.51
C ARG A 79 -1.85 -15.88 -5.38
N PRO A 80 -1.93 -16.03 -6.72
CA PRO A 80 -0.85 -15.63 -7.60
C PRO A 80 -0.60 -14.15 -7.45
N SER A 81 0.67 -13.76 -7.32
CA SER A 81 1.05 -12.36 -7.31
C SER A 81 1.37 -11.88 -8.71
N GLU A 82 1.17 -10.58 -9.00
CA GLU A 82 1.54 -10.00 -10.31
C GLU A 82 3.04 -10.19 -10.61
N HIS A 83 3.87 -10.35 -9.57
CA HIS A 83 5.29 -10.71 -9.70
C HIS A 83 5.53 -12.15 -10.21
N ASP A 84 4.61 -13.09 -10.01
CA ASP A 84 4.74 -14.48 -10.47
C ASP A 84 4.45 -14.61 -11.98
N ASP A 85 3.73 -13.65 -12.57
CA ASP A 85 3.40 -13.64 -14.00
C ASP A 85 4.58 -13.14 -14.87
N GLU A 86 5.47 -12.31 -14.32
CA GLU A 86 6.70 -11.87 -15.02
C GLU A 86 7.70 -13.02 -15.19
N GLU A 87 7.87 -13.91 -14.20
CA GLU A 87 8.75 -15.08 -14.31
C GLU A 87 8.22 -16.17 -15.24
N ARG A 88 6.89 -16.26 -15.46
CA ARG A 88 6.29 -17.23 -16.39
C ARG A 88 6.36 -16.84 -17.86
N SER A 89 6.69 -15.58 -18.14
CA SER A 89 6.71 -15.01 -19.49
C SER A 89 8.11 -14.75 -20.05
N ALA A 90 9.16 -15.07 -19.27
CA ALA A 90 10.58 -14.96 -19.65
C ALA A 90 11.20 -16.33 -19.95
#